data_AF-A0AAN8CLT2-F1
#
_entry.id   AF-A0AAN8CLT2-F1
#
_cell.length_a   1.000
_cell.length_b   1.000
_cell.length_c   1.000
_cell.angle_alpha   90.00
_cell.angle_beta   90.00
_cell.angle_gamma   90.00
#
_symmetry.space_group_name_H-M   'P 1'
#
loop_
_entity.id
_entity.type
_entity.pdbx_description
1 polymer ?
#
loop_
_entity_poly.entity_id
_entity_poly.type
_entity_poly.pdbx_seq_one_letter_code
_entity_poly.pdbx_strand_id
1 'polypeptide(L)'
;MPVMKGLLAPQNTFLDTIATRFDGTHSNFLLGNAQGHRGYPIVYCSDGFCELTGFTRTEVMQKNCSCRFLYGMDTCEHVAQQMEKALEGREEYQAEVHFYKKNGGCTAKKIGRREP
;
A
#
# COMPACT_ATOMS: atom_id res chain seq x y z
N MET A 1 -23.70 32.26 7.85
CA MET A 1 -23.70 30.84 7.41
C MET A 1 -22.53 30.16 8.13
N PRO A 2 -22.70 29.12 8.95
CA PRO A 2 -21.62 28.62 9.79
C PRO A 2 -20.61 27.86 8.92
N VAL A 3 -19.35 28.29 9.01
CA VAL A 3 -18.20 27.66 8.38
C VAL A 3 -17.89 26.38 9.17
N MET A 4 -18.07 25.21 8.55
CA MET A 4 -17.57 23.96 9.11
C MET A 4 -16.03 23.99 9.08
N LYS A 5 -15.44 24.47 10.17
CA LYS A 5 -14.04 24.21 10.49
C LYS A 5 -13.94 22.76 10.94
N GLY A 6 -14.00 21.85 9.97
CA GLY A 6 -13.48 20.50 10.17
C GLY A 6 -12.01 20.63 10.51
N LEU A 7 -11.60 20.09 11.65
CA LEU A 7 -10.20 19.75 11.89
C LEU A 7 -9.80 18.66 10.88
N LEU A 8 -9.68 19.02 9.61
CA LEU A 8 -8.90 18.23 8.69
C LEU A 8 -7.47 18.34 9.19
N ALA A 9 -6.90 17.22 9.64
CA ALA A 9 -5.45 17.06 9.72
C ALA A 9 -4.85 17.70 8.46
N PRO A 10 -3.74 18.46 8.58
CA PRO A 10 -3.20 19.25 7.48
C PRO A 10 -3.23 18.41 6.22
N GLN A 11 -4.03 18.86 5.24
CA GLN A 11 -4.18 18.20 3.95
C GLN A 11 -2.76 17.92 3.47
N ASN A 12 -2.34 16.66 3.50
CA ASN A 12 -1.04 16.25 3.02
C ASN A 12 -1.10 16.47 1.51
N THR A 13 -0.79 17.68 1.05
CA THR A 13 -0.78 18.09 -0.37
C THR A 13 0.02 17.09 -1.19
N PHE A 14 1.02 16.47 -0.58
CA PHE A 14 1.81 15.40 -1.15
C PHE A 14 0.99 14.13 -1.48
N LEU A 15 0.21 13.62 -0.52
CA LEU A 15 -0.65 12.46 -0.74
C LEU A 15 -1.74 12.77 -1.77
N ASP A 16 -2.30 13.98 -1.72
CA ASP A 16 -3.31 14.44 -2.68
C ASP A 16 -2.73 14.55 -4.09
N THR A 17 -1.53 15.13 -4.25
CA THR A 17 -0.83 15.21 -5.55
C THR A 17 -0.54 13.82 -6.12
N ILE A 18 -0.06 12.88 -5.30
CA ILE A 18 0.17 11.51 -5.74
C ILE A 18 -1.16 10.83 -6.08
N ALA A 19 -2.18 11.02 -5.26
CA ALA A 19 -3.51 10.49 -5.53
C ALA A 19 -4.05 11.01 -6.85
N THR A 20 -4.11 12.33 -7.10
CA THR A 20 -4.58 12.92 -8.35
C THR A 20 -3.75 12.51 -9.57
N ARG A 21 -2.43 12.36 -9.43
CA ARG A 21 -1.55 11.87 -10.50
C ARG A 21 -1.85 10.42 -10.90
N PHE A 22 -2.18 9.56 -9.93
CA PHE A 22 -2.45 8.14 -10.14
C PHE A 22 -3.94 7.78 -10.24
N ASP A 23 -4.84 8.71 -9.92
CA ASP A 23 -6.30 8.59 -10.03
C ASP A 23 -6.72 8.45 -11.49
N GLY A 24 -6.07 9.21 -12.40
CA GLY A 24 -6.30 9.13 -13.85
C GLY A 24 -5.96 7.78 -14.50
N THR A 25 -5.33 6.85 -13.77
CA THR A 25 -4.96 5.52 -14.28
C THR A 25 -5.61 4.36 -13.54
N HIS A 26 -6.64 4.59 -12.69
CA HIS A 26 -7.28 3.55 -11.88
C HIS A 26 -6.26 2.64 -11.16
N SER A 27 -5.14 3.22 -10.72
CA SER A 27 -4.01 2.43 -10.24
C SER A 27 -4.22 2.01 -8.79
N ASN A 28 -4.04 0.72 -8.50
CA ASN A 28 -4.10 0.19 -7.14
C ASN A 28 -2.73 0.37 -6.48
N PHE A 29 -2.60 1.36 -5.59
CA PHE A 29 -1.38 1.62 -4.84
C PHE A 29 -1.69 1.87 -3.35
N LEU A 30 -0.65 1.72 -2.53
CA LEU A 30 -0.64 2.00 -1.10
C LEU A 30 0.68 2.69 -0.76
N LEU A 31 0.62 3.60 0.21
CA LEU A 31 1.78 4.33 0.70
C LEU A 31 1.95 3.99 2.17
N GLY A 32 3.15 3.65 2.58
CA GLY A 32 3.48 3.49 3.98
C GLY A 32 4.69 4.30 4.37
N ASN A 33 4.82 4.49 5.67
CA ASN A 33 5.87 5.30 6.24
C ASN A 33 7.18 4.52 6.31
N ALA A 34 8.14 4.85 5.44
CA ALA A 34 9.49 4.27 5.42
C ALA A 34 10.30 4.57 6.71
N GLN A 35 9.96 5.63 7.46
CA GLN A 35 10.65 6.00 8.70
C GLN A 35 10.04 5.37 9.96
N GLY A 36 8.94 4.63 9.82
CA GLY A 36 8.30 3.99 10.96
C GLY A 36 9.18 2.89 11.55
N HIS A 37 9.70 3.11 12.77
CA HIS A 37 10.50 2.17 13.57
C HIS A 37 9.82 0.80 13.86
N ARG A 38 8.57 0.60 13.41
CA ARG A 38 7.73 -0.60 13.58
C ARG A 38 7.20 -1.10 12.23
N GLY A 39 8.10 -1.39 11.30
CA GLY A 39 7.79 -2.21 10.13
C GLY A 39 6.89 -1.54 9.08
N TYR A 40 7.15 -0.28 8.75
CA TYR A 40 6.56 0.38 7.57
C TYR A 40 5.01 0.40 7.56
N PRO A 41 4.37 1.12 8.51
CA PRO A 41 2.91 1.18 8.59
C PRO A 41 2.32 1.89 7.37
N ILE A 42 1.20 1.38 6.86
CA ILE A 42 0.50 1.96 5.71
C ILE A 42 -0.22 3.25 6.16
N VAL A 43 0.12 4.37 5.53
CA VAL A 43 -0.47 5.69 5.80
C VAL A 43 -1.58 6.07 4.82
N TYR A 44 -1.59 5.44 3.63
CA TYR A 44 -2.60 5.69 2.61
C TYR A 44 -2.83 4.44 1.76
N CYS A 45 -4.08 4.21 1.38
CA CYS A 45 -4.44 3.18 0.42
C CYS A 45 -5.43 3.76 -0.59
N SER A 46 -5.23 3.41 -1.86
CA SER A 46 -6.18 3.74 -2.93
C SER A 46 -7.45 2.89 -2.79
N ASP A 47 -8.59 3.46 -3.18
CA ASP A 47 -9.89 2.78 -3.13
C ASP A 47 -9.91 1.53 -4.02
N GLY A 48 -9.28 1.60 -5.19
CA GLY A 48 -9.12 0.44 -6.08
C GLY A 48 -8.34 -0.71 -5.43
N PHE A 49 -7.43 -0.46 -4.49
CA PHE A 49 -6.76 -1.54 -3.75
C PHE A 49 -7.70 -2.20 -2.74
N CYS A 50 -8.47 -1.39 -2.01
CA CYS A 50 -9.49 -1.85 -1.06
C CYS A 50 -10.53 -2.73 -1.77
N GLU A 51 -11.06 -2.26 -2.90
CA GLU A 51 -12.04 -3.01 -3.70
C GLU A 51 -11.44 -4.28 -4.32
N LEU A 52 -10.24 -4.20 -4.86
CA LEU A 52 -9.59 -5.35 -5.51
C LEU A 52 -9.21 -6.45 -4.51
N THR A 53 -8.76 -6.10 -3.32
CA THR A 53 -8.37 -7.07 -2.28
C THR A 53 -9.53 -7.53 -1.42
N GLY A 54 -10.61 -6.75 -1.36
CA GLY A 54 -11.75 -6.96 -0.47
C GLY A 54 -11.44 -6.63 0.99
N PHE A 55 -10.32 -5.96 1.27
CA PHE A 55 -9.97 -5.49 2.61
C PHE A 55 -10.36 -4.05 2.78
N THR A 56 -10.98 -3.72 3.90
CA THR A 56 -11.35 -2.34 4.20
C THR A 56 -10.12 -1.48 4.44
N ARG A 57 -10.20 -0.19 4.09
CA ARG A 57 -9.16 0.80 4.39
C ARG A 57 -8.70 0.76 5.84
N THR A 58 -9.61 0.56 6.79
CA THR A 58 -9.31 0.47 8.23
C THR A 58 -8.41 -0.73 8.55
N GLU A 59 -8.65 -1.89 7.92
CA GLU A 59 -7.78 -3.04 8.08
C GLU A 59 -6.41 -2.77 7.45
N VAL A 60 -6.36 -2.19 6.26
CA VAL A 60 -5.09 -1.92 5.56
C VAL A 60 -4.23 -0.88 6.28
N MET A 61 -4.81 0.20 6.79
CA MET A 61 -4.08 1.27 7.51
C MET A 61 -3.45 0.78 8.82
N GLN A 62 -3.98 -0.28 9.43
CA GLN A 62 -3.39 -0.90 10.62
C GLN A 62 -2.37 -2.00 10.30
N LYS A 63 -2.04 -2.20 9.02
CA LYS A 63 -1.11 -3.22 8.55
C LYS A 63 0.17 -2.60 7.99
N ASN A 64 1.12 -3.48 7.78
CA ASN A 64 2.44 -3.19 7.26
C ASN A 64 2.44 -3.23 5.73
N CYS A 65 3.30 -2.43 5.08
CA CYS A 65 3.48 -2.44 3.62
C CYS A 65 3.81 -3.82 3.04
N SER A 66 4.38 -4.71 3.85
CA SER A 66 4.69 -6.08 3.45
C SER A 66 3.46 -6.93 3.13
N CYS A 67 2.23 -6.45 3.37
CA CYS A 67 0.99 -7.08 2.92
C CYS A 67 0.89 -8.59 3.23
N ARG A 68 1.50 -9.02 4.34
CA ARG A 68 1.68 -10.45 4.69
C ARG A 68 0.35 -11.19 4.89
N PHE A 69 -0.73 -10.43 5.15
CA PHE A 69 -2.10 -10.94 5.27
C PHE A 69 -2.73 -11.31 3.93
N LEU A 70 -2.16 -10.84 2.81
CA LEU A 70 -2.55 -11.20 1.46
C LEU A 70 -1.70 -12.35 0.91
N TYR A 71 -0.68 -12.80 1.65
CA TYR A 71 0.16 -13.93 1.23
C TYR A 71 -0.59 -15.24 1.46
N GLY A 72 -0.51 -16.14 0.48
CA GLY A 72 -1.06 -17.49 0.55
C GLY A 72 -0.02 -18.51 0.06
N MET A 73 -0.46 -19.74 -0.20
CA MET A 73 0.44 -20.84 -0.57
C MET A 73 1.22 -20.60 -1.88
N ASP A 74 0.69 -19.80 -2.81
CA ASP A 74 1.35 -19.46 -4.09
C ASP A 74 2.24 -18.21 -3.98
N THR A 75 2.29 -17.56 -2.82
CA THR A 75 3.13 -16.38 -2.64
C THR A 75 4.59 -16.80 -2.48
N CYS A 76 5.43 -16.40 -3.44
CA CYS A 76 6.87 -16.62 -3.36
C CYS A 76 7.50 -15.91 -2.15
N GLU A 77 7.83 -16.68 -1.11
CA GLU A 77 8.56 -16.19 0.07
C GLU A 77 9.91 -15.57 -0.29
N HIS A 78 10.53 -16.04 -1.37
CA HIS A 78 11.76 -15.48 -1.92
C HIS A 78 11.61 -14.00 -2.30
N VAL A 79 10.46 -13.64 -2.88
CA VAL A 79 10.18 -12.25 -3.26
C VAL A 79 9.95 -11.40 -2.01
N ALA A 80 9.28 -11.94 -0.99
CA ALA A 80 9.09 -11.25 0.28
C ALA A 80 10.42 -10.97 0.99
N GLN A 81 11.35 -11.94 1.01
CA GLN A 81 12.70 -11.74 1.57
C GLN A 81 13.51 -10.72 0.78
N GLN A 82 13.49 -10.78 -0.56
CA GLN A 82 14.14 -9.80 -1.41
C GLN A 82 13.58 -8.39 -1.18
N MET A 83 12.26 -8.28 -1.02
CA MET A 83 11.60 -7.01 -0.75
C MET A 83 11.98 -6.46 0.63
N GLU A 84 12.08 -7.31 1.66
CA GLU A 84 12.55 -6.92 2.99
C GLU A 84 13.99 -6.43 2.95
N LYS A 85 14.87 -7.13 2.22
CA LYS A 85 16.25 -6.67 1.96
C LYS A 85 16.29 -5.33 1.24
N ALA A 86 15.47 -5.13 0.21
CA ALA A 86 15.41 -3.86 -0.50
C ALA A 86 14.85 -2.72 0.37
N LEU A 87 13.88 -3.02 1.22
CA LEU A 87 13.35 -2.08 2.21
C LEU A 87 14.43 -1.65 3.20
N GLU A 88 15.24 -2.60 3.70
CA GLU A 88 16.37 -2.34 4.60
C GLU A 88 17.52 -1.60 3.90
N GLY A 89 17.87 -2.02 2.68
CA GLY A 89 18.90 -1.40 1.84
C GLY A 89 18.52 -0.03 1.28
N ARG A 90 17.25 0.38 1.43
CA ARG A 90 16.68 1.60 0.84
C ARG A 90 16.89 1.69 -0.67
N GLU A 91 16.80 0.55 -1.34
CA GLU A 91 16.97 0.46 -2.78
C GLU A 91 15.63 0.37 -3.49
N GLU A 92 15.59 0.87 -4.73
CA GLU A 92 14.47 0.66 -5.63
C GLU A 92 14.39 -0.81 -6.00
N TYR A 93 13.30 -1.46 -5.60
CA TYR A 93 13.08 -2.86 -5.92
C TYR A 93 11.66 -3.04 -6.40
N GLN A 94 11.52 -3.85 -7.44
CA GLN A 94 10.24 -4.17 -8.02
C GLN A 94 10.17 -5.67 -8.27
N ALA A 95 9.12 -6.31 -7.77
CA ALA A 95 8.87 -7.71 -8.00
C ALA A 95 7.38 -8.00 -8.12
N GLU A 96 7.05 -9.11 -8.75
CA GLU A 96 5.68 -9.57 -8.91
C GLU A 96 5.37 -10.59 -7.82
N VAL A 97 4.29 -10.35 -7.09
CA VAL A 97 3.83 -11.19 -5.99
C VAL A 97 2.38 -11.56 -6.21
N HIS A 98 2.06 -12.81 -5.97
CA HIS A 98 0.71 -13.34 -6.01
C HIS A 98 0.04 -13.10 -4.66
N PHE A 99 -1.05 -12.35 -4.69
CA PHE A 99 -1.85 -12.01 -3.52
C PHE A 99 -3.19 -12.73 -3.57
N TYR A 100 -3.66 -13.12 -2.40
CA TYR A 100 -4.96 -13.74 -2.19
C TYR A 100 -5.93 -12.74 -1.58
N LYS A 101 -7.04 -12.54 -2.27
CA LYS A 101 -8.16 -11.73 -1.78
C LYS A 101 -8.93 -12.51 -0.74
N LYS A 102 -9.65 -11.78 0.12
CA LYS A 102 -10.56 -12.37 1.12
C LYS A 102 -11.67 -13.23 0.49
N ASN A 103 -12.07 -12.91 -0.74
CA ASN A 103 -13.10 -13.63 -1.49
C ASN A 103 -12.55 -14.83 -2.30
N GLY A 104 -11.30 -15.25 -2.08
CA GLY A 104 -10.70 -16.41 -2.75
C GLY A 104 -10.16 -16.16 -4.16
N GLY A 105 -10.22 -14.92 -4.67
CA GLY A 105 -9.57 -14.55 -5.93
C GLY A 105 -8.07 -14.38 -5.76
N CYS A 106 -7.27 -14.94 -6.68
CA CYS A 106 -5.85 -14.65 -6.78
C CYS A 106 -5.62 -13.42 -7.67
N THR A 107 -4.69 -12.56 -7.29
CA THR A 107 -4.26 -11.41 -8.10
C THR A 107 -2.75 -11.29 -8.01
N ALA A 108 -2.07 -11.38 -9.14
CA ALA A 108 -0.68 -10.96 -9.22
C ALA A 108 -0.64 -9.43 -9.14
N LYS A 109 0.16 -8.88 -8.23
CA LYS A 109 0.46 -7.45 -8.21
C LYS A 109 1.96 -7.24 -8.12
N LYS A 110 2.39 -6.20 -8.84
CA LYS A 110 3.75 -5.72 -8.81
C LYS A 110 3.92 -4.89 -7.55
N ILE A 111 4.67 -5.41 -6.59
CA ILE A 111 5.05 -4.68 -5.39
C ILE A 111 6.43 -4.10 -5.61
N GLY A 112 6.61 -2.84 -5.24
CA GLY A 112 7.91 -2.23 -5.34
C GLY A 112 8.01 -0.94 -4.55
N ARG A 113 9.21 -0.69 -4.05
CA ARG A 113 9.60 0.61 -3.50
C ARG A 113 10.04 1.45 -4.68
N ARG A 114 9.36 2.57 -4.89
CA ARG A 114 9.78 3.64 -5.80
C ARG A 114 9.94 4.89 -4.96
N GLU A 115 11.12 5.49 -4.96
CA GLU A 115 11.28 6.82 -4.38
C GLU A 115 10.78 7.87 -5.40
N PRO A 116 10.05 8.89 -4.95
CA PRO A 116 9.58 9.98 -5.80
C PRO A 116 10.71 10.88 -6.30
#